data_AF-A0A7D5RUY6-F1
#
_entry.id   AF-A0A7D5RUY6-F1
#
_cell.length_a   1.000
_cell.length_b   1.000
_cell.length_c   1.000
_cell.angle_alpha   90.00
_cell.angle_beta   90.00
_cell.angle_gamma   90.00
#
_symmetry.space_group_name_H-M   'P 1'
#
loop_
_entity.id
_entity.type
_entity.pdbx_description
1 polymer ?
#
loop_
_entity_poly.entity_id
_entity_poly.type
_entity_poly.pdbx_seq_one_letter_code
_entity_poly.pdbx_strand_id
1 'polypeptide(L)'
;MRHTDKRMLMSRIGIKDFVFLLLGIMFCCATKPQEIPTEHQDTLKGTETKIKEIVLVNAGESDRCQMGELVNRISKCNPKVVGINFLFIGDNVGCDSTLQASIIDSDKVVLIEGFENGNHVESSKKFTDAAFLAGLKGLIQDEDGITNQYFRLIDHRGKWELSFPFLLALQLDKSRAAELSSKVSPQKYPINFYHRVDEFKVLDYNTDFSSNCNLLNEKIVIIGYLGPTQEDIFQTPVTEKSSDKTYGTVILANIILDILKDLN
;
A
#
# COMPACT_ATOMS: atom_id res chain seq x y z
N MET A 1 -59.29 -18.06 9.11
CA MET A 1 -58.68 -17.82 10.43
C MET A 1 -57.72 -16.64 10.27
N ARG A 2 -57.98 -15.55 10.99
CA ARG A 2 -57.25 -14.27 10.93
C ARG A 2 -55.91 -14.37 11.66
N HIS A 3 -54.87 -13.66 11.19
CA HIS A 3 -53.90 -12.90 12.01
C HIS A 3 -52.81 -12.26 11.11
N THR A 4 -52.90 -10.95 10.84
CA THR A 4 -52.04 -9.84 11.37
C THR A 4 -50.58 -9.94 10.91
N ASP A 5 -50.17 -9.26 9.83
CA ASP A 5 -49.81 -7.82 9.74
C ASP A 5 -48.86 -7.35 10.87
N LYS A 6 -47.57 -7.27 10.54
CA LYS A 6 -46.51 -6.63 11.34
C LYS A 6 -45.82 -5.59 10.46
N ARG A 7 -46.39 -4.39 10.43
CA ARG A 7 -45.67 -3.16 10.04
C ARG A 7 -44.67 -2.81 11.13
N MET A 8 -43.40 -2.78 10.78
CA MET A 8 -42.34 -2.25 11.63
C MET A 8 -42.20 -0.75 11.34
N LEU A 9 -42.58 0.08 12.31
CA LEU A 9 -42.27 1.50 12.33
C LEU A 9 -40.76 1.69 12.48
N MET A 10 -40.12 2.36 11.52
CA MET A 10 -38.83 3.00 11.75
C MET A 10 -39.02 4.51 11.76
N SER A 11 -38.53 5.06 12.86
CA SER A 11 -38.63 6.42 13.36
C SER A 11 -38.10 7.46 12.37
N ARG A 12 -38.86 8.54 12.21
CA ARG A 12 -38.42 9.79 11.58
C ARG A 12 -37.48 10.51 12.54
N ILE A 13 -36.21 10.64 12.19
CA ILE A 13 -35.32 11.66 12.77
C ILE A 13 -35.27 12.80 11.77
N GLY A 14 -35.95 13.90 12.12
CA GLY A 14 -35.91 15.15 11.38
C GLY A 14 -34.65 15.92 11.71
N ILE A 15 -33.84 16.20 10.69
CA ILE A 15 -32.79 17.22 10.75
C ILE A 15 -33.40 18.44 10.07
N LYS A 16 -33.97 19.33 10.90
CA LYS A 16 -34.22 20.72 10.55
C LYS A 16 -33.13 21.55 11.20
N ASP A 17 -32.77 22.62 10.51
CA ASP A 17 -32.05 23.80 11.00
C ASP A 17 -30.52 23.69 11.03
N PHE A 18 -29.90 24.02 9.89
CA PHE A 18 -28.65 24.78 9.90
C PHE A 18 -28.57 25.69 8.67
N VAL A 19 -29.32 26.79 8.72
CA VAL A 19 -29.15 27.93 7.83
C VAL A 19 -28.21 28.89 8.54
N PHE A 20 -26.97 28.99 8.08
CA PHE A 20 -26.11 30.13 8.43
C PHE A 20 -25.75 30.91 7.17
N LEU A 21 -26.29 32.13 7.19
CA LEU A 21 -26.06 33.27 6.33
C LEU A 21 -24.57 33.67 6.38
N LEU A 22 -23.90 33.81 5.24
CA LEU A 22 -22.67 34.60 5.16
C LEU A 22 -22.75 35.54 3.96
N LEU A 23 -23.09 36.79 4.31
CA LEU A 23 -22.94 37.97 3.47
C LEU A 23 -21.47 38.20 3.12
N GLY A 24 -21.27 38.74 1.92
CA GLY A 24 -19.98 38.86 1.28
C GLY A 24 -19.01 39.84 1.91
N ILE A 25 -17.74 39.57 1.65
CA ILE A 25 -16.64 40.52 1.72
C ILE A 25 -15.80 40.31 0.46
N MET A 26 -15.90 41.28 -0.46
CA MET A 26 -15.08 41.37 -1.67
C MET A 26 -13.74 41.98 -1.25
N PHE A 27 -12.77 41.15 -0.84
CA PHE A 27 -11.40 41.59 -0.61
C PHE A 27 -10.60 41.49 -1.90
N CYS A 28 -10.21 42.63 -2.45
CA CYS A 28 -9.20 42.75 -3.48
C CYS A 28 -7.83 42.51 -2.81
N CYS A 29 -7.24 41.32 -2.95
CA CYS A 29 -5.89 41.03 -2.49
C CYS A 29 -4.92 41.01 -3.67
N ALA A 30 -4.00 41.97 -3.67
CA ALA A 30 -2.74 41.86 -4.40
C ALA A 30 -1.98 40.64 -3.86
N THR A 31 -1.70 39.67 -4.74
CA THR A 31 -0.97 38.45 -4.40
C THR A 31 0.48 38.79 -4.10
N LYS A 32 0.84 38.84 -2.81
CA LYS A 32 2.23 38.69 -2.39
C LYS A 32 2.69 37.26 -2.77
N PRO A 33 3.95 37.07 -3.15
CA PRO A 33 4.51 35.72 -3.34
C PRO A 33 4.28 34.93 -2.05
N GLN A 34 3.58 33.79 -2.14
CA GLN A 34 3.42 32.90 -0.99
C GLN A 34 4.79 32.33 -0.63
N GLU A 35 5.31 32.74 0.54
CA GLU A 35 6.38 32.03 1.20
C GLU A 35 5.87 30.63 1.53
N ILE A 36 6.58 29.60 1.04
CA ILE A 36 6.25 28.21 1.32
C ILE A 36 6.32 28.00 2.84
N PRO A 37 5.25 27.52 3.50
CA PRO A 37 5.24 27.33 4.94
C PRO A 37 6.39 26.43 5.41
N THR A 38 7.11 26.86 6.44
CA THR A 38 8.27 26.17 7.04
C THR A 38 7.96 24.76 7.57
N GLU A 39 6.69 24.41 7.75
CA GLU A 39 6.24 23.06 8.15
C GLU A 39 6.62 21.98 7.12
N HIS A 40 6.84 22.36 5.86
CA HIS A 40 7.16 21.42 4.78
C HIS A 40 8.62 20.91 4.83
N GLN A 41 9.54 21.64 5.47
CA GLN A 41 10.97 21.27 5.50
C GLN A 41 11.28 20.17 6.53
N ASP A 42 10.67 20.21 7.71
CA ASP A 42 10.88 19.19 8.76
C ASP A 42 10.29 17.84 8.34
N THR A 43 9.21 17.84 7.56
CA THR A 43 8.57 16.62 7.05
C THR A 43 9.43 15.86 6.05
N LEU A 44 10.33 16.53 5.32
CA LEU A 44 11.24 15.91 4.36
C LEU A 44 12.41 15.20 5.06
N LYS A 45 12.96 15.82 6.11
CA LYS A 45 14.10 15.29 6.86
C LYS A 45 13.79 13.96 7.54
N GLY A 46 12.55 13.80 8.05
CA GLY A 46 12.09 12.53 8.61
C GLY A 46 12.04 11.40 7.58
N THR A 47 11.61 11.68 6.35
CA THR A 47 11.52 10.69 5.26
C THR A 47 12.85 10.27 4.67
N GLU A 48 13.79 11.20 4.55
CA GLU A 48 15.13 10.89 4.02
C GLU A 48 15.86 9.84 4.85
N THR A 49 15.55 9.73 6.14
CA THR A 49 16.11 8.68 6.99
C THR A 49 15.42 7.33 6.77
N LYS A 50 14.08 7.33 6.60
CA LYS A 50 13.27 6.10 6.51
C LYS A 50 13.26 5.45 5.13
N ILE A 51 13.63 6.17 4.06
CA ILE A 51 13.77 5.58 2.72
C ILE A 51 14.71 4.36 2.73
N LYS A 52 15.73 4.36 3.60
CA LYS A 52 16.71 3.27 3.72
C LYS A 52 16.13 1.99 4.32
N GLU A 53 14.95 2.06 4.93
CA GLU A 53 14.22 0.94 5.53
C GLU A 53 13.38 0.16 4.52
N ILE A 54 13.24 0.68 3.29
CA ILE A 54 12.47 0.06 2.21
C ILE A 54 13.42 -0.31 1.07
N VAL A 55 13.32 -1.55 0.61
CA VAL A 55 14.02 -2.03 -0.58
C VAL A 55 13.01 -2.57 -1.57
N LEU A 56 13.12 -2.14 -2.81
CA LEU A 56 12.30 -2.64 -3.90
C LEU A 56 13.06 -3.75 -4.63
N VAL A 57 12.36 -4.82 -4.94
CA VAL A 57 12.89 -5.92 -5.74
C VAL A 57 12.06 -6.03 -7.00
N ASN A 58 12.69 -5.73 -8.14
CA ASN A 58 12.11 -5.92 -9.45
C ASN A 58 12.06 -7.40 -9.79
N ALA A 59 10.85 -7.95 -9.87
CA ALA A 59 10.65 -9.35 -10.25
C ALA A 59 10.90 -9.60 -11.75
N GLY A 60 10.95 -8.56 -12.59
CA GLY A 60 11.06 -8.73 -14.04
C GLY A 60 9.90 -9.58 -14.59
N GLU A 61 10.21 -10.52 -15.48
CA GLU A 61 9.26 -11.45 -16.08
C GLU A 61 9.19 -12.80 -15.32
N SER A 62 9.44 -12.78 -14.01
CA SER A 62 9.51 -14.02 -13.21
C SER A 62 8.19 -14.78 -13.21
N ASP A 63 8.23 -16.06 -13.57
CA ASP A 63 7.11 -16.99 -13.34
C ASP A 63 6.97 -17.38 -11.85
N ARG A 64 6.01 -18.25 -11.52
CA ARG A 64 5.80 -18.68 -10.12
C ARG A 64 6.96 -19.49 -9.56
N CYS A 65 7.67 -20.28 -10.38
CA CYS A 65 8.84 -21.03 -9.92
C CYS A 65 9.96 -20.06 -9.55
N GLN A 66 10.25 -19.12 -10.45
CA GLN A 66 11.25 -18.07 -10.26
C GLN A 66 10.89 -17.16 -9.08
N MET A 67 9.61 -16.83 -8.90
CA MET A 67 9.13 -16.09 -7.73
C MET A 67 9.40 -16.87 -6.44
N GLY A 68 9.16 -18.18 -6.42
CA GLY A 68 9.47 -19.01 -5.25
C GLY A 68 10.97 -19.04 -4.92
N GLU A 69 11.82 -19.15 -5.93
CA GLU A 69 13.28 -19.03 -5.77
C GLU A 69 13.71 -17.64 -5.27
N LEU A 70 13.07 -16.58 -5.77
CA LEU A 70 13.31 -15.20 -5.33
C LEU A 70 12.95 -15.01 -3.86
N VAL A 71 11.76 -15.44 -3.44
CA VAL A 71 11.31 -15.39 -2.04
C VAL A 71 12.28 -16.16 -1.14
N ASN A 72 12.70 -17.36 -1.55
CA ASN A 72 13.67 -18.15 -0.80
C ASN A 72 15.04 -17.47 -0.65
N ARG A 73 15.53 -16.81 -1.71
CA ARG A 73 16.80 -16.05 -1.66
C ARG A 73 16.70 -14.84 -0.73
N ILE A 74 15.61 -14.08 -0.82
CA ILE A 74 15.38 -12.89 0.01
C ILE A 74 15.23 -13.27 1.49
N SER A 75 14.48 -14.35 1.78
CA SER A 75 14.17 -14.75 3.16
C SER A 75 15.41 -15.14 3.96
N LYS A 76 16.44 -15.69 3.29
CA LYS A 76 17.75 -15.99 3.90
C LYS A 76 18.50 -14.76 4.41
N CYS A 77 18.13 -13.57 3.95
CA CYS A 77 18.74 -12.31 4.39
C CYS A 77 18.03 -11.67 5.60
N ASN A 78 17.06 -12.36 6.23
CA ASN A 78 16.35 -11.90 7.42
C ASN A 78 15.72 -10.49 7.29
N PRO A 79 14.87 -10.24 6.28
CA PRO A 79 14.07 -9.02 6.24
C PRO A 79 13.13 -8.95 7.46
N LYS A 80 12.61 -7.75 7.78
CA LYS A 80 11.51 -7.64 8.76
C LYS A 80 10.22 -8.22 8.17
N VAL A 81 9.97 -7.91 6.90
CA VAL A 81 8.77 -8.33 6.17
C VAL A 81 9.05 -8.34 4.67
N VAL A 82 8.37 -9.24 3.95
CA VAL A 82 8.40 -9.31 2.49
C VAL A 82 6.99 -9.08 1.95
N GLY A 83 6.75 -7.94 1.32
CA GLY A 83 5.51 -7.67 0.59
C GLY A 83 5.61 -8.19 -0.85
N ILE A 84 4.60 -8.91 -1.33
CA ILE A 84 4.52 -9.33 -2.74
C ILE A 84 3.36 -8.60 -3.42
N ASN A 85 3.69 -7.69 -4.33
CA ASN A 85 2.73 -6.91 -5.14
C ASN A 85 2.35 -7.69 -6.42
N PHE A 86 1.86 -8.93 -6.25
CA PHE A 86 1.36 -9.78 -7.33
C PHE A 86 0.16 -10.59 -6.84
N LEU A 87 -0.81 -10.82 -7.74
CA LEU A 87 -1.93 -11.75 -7.50
C LEU A 87 -1.65 -13.07 -8.21
N PHE A 88 -1.66 -14.18 -7.46
CA PHE A 88 -1.44 -15.52 -8.00
C PHE A 88 -2.77 -16.25 -8.21
N ILE A 89 -3.48 -15.88 -9.27
CA ILE A 89 -4.82 -16.38 -9.60
C ILE A 89 -4.75 -17.65 -10.45
N GLY A 90 -5.62 -18.63 -10.18
CA GLY A 90 -5.63 -19.91 -10.89
C GLY A 90 -4.47 -20.84 -10.53
N ASP A 91 -4.46 -22.03 -11.12
CA ASP A 91 -3.47 -23.07 -10.83
C ASP A 91 -2.34 -23.09 -11.86
N ASN A 92 -1.11 -23.32 -11.38
CA ASN A 92 0.05 -23.64 -12.20
C ASN A 92 0.69 -24.94 -11.69
N VAL A 93 0.46 -26.03 -12.44
CA VAL A 93 0.94 -27.37 -12.07
C VAL A 93 2.47 -27.37 -12.05
N GLY A 94 3.05 -27.69 -10.88
CA GLY A 94 4.49 -27.68 -10.65
C GLY A 94 4.94 -26.46 -9.86
N CYS A 95 4.86 -25.26 -10.44
CA CYS A 95 5.42 -24.05 -9.82
C CYS A 95 4.68 -23.57 -8.57
N ASP A 96 3.38 -23.86 -8.45
CA ASP A 96 2.62 -23.47 -7.27
C ASP A 96 3.16 -24.08 -5.98
N SER A 97 3.64 -25.33 -6.04
CA SER A 97 4.20 -26.02 -4.88
C SER A 97 5.49 -25.37 -4.39
N THR A 98 6.37 -24.99 -5.32
CA THR A 98 7.62 -24.27 -5.03
C THR A 98 7.36 -22.91 -4.41
N LEU A 99 6.46 -22.12 -5.02
CA LEU A 99 6.11 -20.80 -4.49
C LEU A 99 5.44 -20.91 -3.13
N GLN A 100 4.47 -21.82 -2.97
CA GLN A 100 3.79 -22.03 -1.70
C GLN A 100 4.78 -22.41 -0.59
N ALA A 101 5.68 -23.37 -0.84
CA ALA A 101 6.70 -23.77 0.12
C ALA A 101 7.60 -22.59 0.51
N SER A 102 8.05 -21.79 -0.46
CA SER A 102 8.88 -20.61 -0.18
C SER A 102 8.17 -19.55 0.67
N ILE A 103 6.86 -19.37 0.49
CA ILE A 103 6.04 -18.45 1.29
C ILE A 103 5.95 -18.94 2.73
N ILE A 104 5.70 -20.25 2.92
CA ILE A 104 5.65 -20.89 4.25
C ILE A 104 7.00 -20.76 4.95
N ASP A 105 8.09 -21.14 4.28
CA ASP A 105 9.44 -21.16 4.84
C ASP A 105 9.93 -19.74 5.20
N SER A 106 9.42 -18.72 4.52
CA SER A 106 9.77 -17.32 4.77
C SER A 106 9.21 -16.76 6.07
N ASP A 107 8.06 -17.25 6.53
CA ASP A 107 7.25 -16.80 7.69
C ASP A 107 6.95 -15.28 7.80
N LYS A 108 7.30 -14.50 6.77
CA LYS A 108 7.28 -13.03 6.75
C LYS A 108 6.61 -12.45 5.50
N VAL A 109 6.03 -13.29 4.65
CA VAL A 109 5.39 -12.84 3.41
C VAL A 109 4.02 -12.27 3.70
N VAL A 110 3.82 -11.02 3.27
CA VAL A 110 2.50 -10.38 3.18
C VAL A 110 2.10 -10.37 1.72
N LEU A 111 0.94 -10.95 1.41
CA LEU A 111 0.38 -10.92 0.05
C LEU A 111 -0.55 -9.72 -0.14
N ILE A 112 -0.56 -9.21 -1.37
CA ILE A 112 -1.51 -8.18 -1.77
C ILE A 112 -2.84 -8.81 -2.21
N GLU A 113 -3.92 -8.11 -1.90
CA GLU A 113 -5.27 -8.35 -2.40
C GLU A 113 -5.75 -7.09 -3.12
N GLY A 114 -6.78 -7.20 -3.95
CA GLY A 114 -7.27 -6.07 -4.75
C GLY A 114 -8.76 -6.13 -5.03
N PHE A 115 -9.18 -5.21 -5.89
CA PHE A 115 -10.51 -5.21 -6.47
C PHE A 115 -10.40 -5.10 -7.99
N GLU A 116 -11.12 -5.96 -8.70
CA GLU A 116 -11.27 -5.90 -10.15
C GLU A 116 -12.76 -5.84 -10.49
N ASN A 117 -13.18 -4.79 -11.20
CA ASN A 117 -14.59 -4.56 -11.56
C ASN A 117 -15.53 -4.60 -10.33
N GLY A 118 -15.08 -4.05 -9.20
CA GLY A 118 -15.82 -4.03 -7.93
C GLY A 118 -15.82 -5.35 -7.17
N ASN A 119 -15.24 -6.42 -7.71
CA ASN A 119 -15.10 -7.70 -7.03
C ASN A 119 -13.76 -7.77 -6.31
N HIS A 120 -13.77 -8.26 -5.07
CA HIS A 120 -12.54 -8.59 -4.36
C HIS A 120 -11.81 -9.71 -5.10
N VAL A 121 -10.51 -9.50 -5.33
CA VAL A 121 -9.62 -10.46 -5.98
C VAL A 121 -8.42 -10.68 -5.07
N GLU A 122 -8.12 -11.95 -4.84
CA GLU A 122 -7.00 -12.40 -4.01
C GLU A 122 -6.23 -13.51 -4.74
N SER A 123 -5.03 -13.80 -4.24
CA SER A 123 -4.30 -14.99 -4.68
C SER A 123 -5.07 -16.26 -4.34
N SER A 124 -4.82 -17.35 -5.05
CA SER A 124 -5.46 -18.63 -4.73
C SER A 124 -5.22 -19.05 -3.27
N LYS A 125 -6.19 -19.77 -2.67
CA LYS A 125 -6.20 -20.11 -1.24
C LYS A 125 -4.90 -20.74 -0.74
N LYS A 126 -4.23 -21.54 -1.57
CA LYS A 126 -2.96 -22.18 -1.20
C LYS A 126 -1.86 -21.18 -0.84
N PHE A 127 -1.86 -20.00 -1.47
CA PHE A 127 -0.90 -18.94 -1.21
C PHE A 127 -1.35 -18.05 -0.06
N THR A 128 -2.64 -17.70 0.02
CA THR A 128 -3.15 -16.89 1.14
C THR A 128 -3.11 -17.64 2.46
N ASP A 129 -3.35 -18.95 2.48
CA ASP A 129 -3.17 -19.81 3.67
C ASP A 129 -1.69 -19.97 4.07
N ALA A 130 -0.77 -19.89 3.10
CA ALA A 130 0.66 -20.01 3.33
C ALA A 130 1.28 -18.70 3.84
N ALA A 131 0.71 -17.57 3.44
CA ALA A 131 1.24 -16.25 3.76
C ALA A 131 1.11 -15.93 5.25
N PHE A 132 2.05 -15.12 5.75
CA PHE A 132 1.98 -14.60 7.12
C PHE A 132 0.75 -13.71 7.32
N LEU A 133 0.50 -12.82 6.36
CA LEU A 133 -0.68 -11.96 6.29
C LEU A 133 -1.08 -11.72 4.83
N ALA A 134 -2.28 -11.20 4.62
CA ALA A 134 -2.72 -10.64 3.36
C ALA A 134 -3.49 -9.35 3.62
N GLY A 135 -3.45 -8.41 2.67
CA GLY A 135 -4.14 -7.13 2.81
C GLY A 135 -4.46 -6.46 1.49
N LEU A 136 -5.51 -5.64 1.49
CA LEU A 136 -6.00 -4.93 0.33
C LEU A 136 -5.02 -3.85 -0.13
N LYS A 137 -4.74 -3.75 -1.44
CA LYS A 137 -3.86 -2.75 -2.07
C LYS A 137 -4.17 -1.32 -1.61
N GLY A 138 -5.45 -1.03 -1.42
CA GLY A 138 -5.94 0.19 -0.78
C GLY A 138 -5.74 1.47 -1.59
N LEU A 139 -5.31 1.36 -2.85
CA LEU A 139 -5.21 2.48 -3.78
C LEU A 139 -6.60 2.91 -4.26
N ILE A 140 -6.77 4.22 -4.45
CA ILE A 140 -8.00 4.82 -4.96
C ILE A 140 -7.63 5.62 -6.21
N GLN A 141 -8.38 5.38 -7.28
CA GLN A 141 -8.36 6.20 -8.48
C GLN A 141 -9.53 7.18 -8.45
N ASP A 142 -9.30 8.42 -8.88
CA ASP A 142 -10.38 9.38 -9.13
C ASP A 142 -11.09 9.12 -10.47
N GLU A 143 -12.00 10.02 -10.84
CA GLU A 143 -12.81 9.91 -12.06
C GLU A 143 -11.97 9.94 -13.34
N ASP A 144 -10.78 10.54 -13.29
CA ASP A 144 -9.82 10.60 -14.40
C ASP A 144 -8.86 9.39 -14.42
N GLY A 145 -9.00 8.47 -13.46
CA GLY A 145 -8.13 7.30 -13.32
C GLY A 145 -6.80 7.59 -12.60
N ILE A 146 -6.65 8.79 -12.03
CA ILE A 146 -5.43 9.22 -11.35
C ILE A 146 -5.39 8.61 -9.96
N THR A 147 -4.29 7.93 -9.63
CA THR A 147 -4.03 7.35 -8.32
C THR A 147 -3.38 8.38 -7.41
N ASN A 148 -4.18 9.02 -6.55
CA ASN A 148 -3.74 10.11 -5.68
C ASN A 148 -4.20 9.95 -4.22
N GLN A 149 -4.95 8.89 -3.91
CA GLN A 149 -5.46 8.63 -2.57
C GLN A 149 -5.33 7.14 -2.21
N TYR A 150 -5.30 6.85 -0.92
CA TYR A 150 -5.29 5.49 -0.41
C TYR A 150 -6.09 5.36 0.89
N PHE A 151 -6.42 4.12 1.27
CA PHE A 151 -7.00 3.78 2.57
C PHE A 151 -5.96 3.03 3.42
N ARG A 152 -5.96 3.29 4.72
CA ARG A 152 -5.25 2.48 5.73
C ARG A 152 -6.14 1.36 6.28
N LEU A 153 -7.45 1.62 6.35
CA LEU A 153 -8.48 0.71 6.83
C LEU A 153 -9.67 0.77 5.88
N ILE A 154 -10.11 -0.38 5.38
CA ILE A 154 -11.13 -0.50 4.33
C ILE A 154 -12.28 -1.35 4.88
N ASP A 155 -13.52 -0.92 4.66
CA ASP A 155 -14.68 -1.77 4.91
C ASP A 155 -14.84 -2.72 3.73
N HIS A 156 -14.60 -4.00 3.99
CA HIS A 156 -14.82 -5.06 3.04
C HIS A 156 -15.85 -6.03 3.62
N ARG A 157 -17.07 -5.99 3.06
CA ARG A 157 -18.20 -6.86 3.44
C ARG A 157 -18.60 -6.73 4.92
N GLY A 158 -18.56 -5.52 5.48
CA GLY A 158 -18.92 -5.26 6.87
C GLY A 158 -17.80 -5.58 7.86
N LYS A 159 -16.59 -5.83 7.36
CA LYS A 159 -15.39 -6.07 8.16
C LYS A 159 -14.33 -5.06 7.79
N TRP A 160 -13.77 -4.42 8.81
CA TRP A 160 -12.65 -3.51 8.64
C TRP A 160 -11.35 -4.31 8.47
N GLU A 161 -10.66 -4.07 7.36
CA GLU A 161 -9.41 -4.74 6.99
C GLU A 161 -8.30 -3.71 6.76
N LEU A 162 -7.09 -4.02 7.23
CA LEU A 162 -5.93 -3.16 7.04
C LEU A 162 -5.42 -3.27 5.60
N SER A 163 -4.97 -2.15 5.05
CA SER A 163 -4.38 -2.17 3.72
C SER A 163 -2.99 -2.80 3.74
N PHE A 164 -2.61 -3.38 2.60
CA PHE A 164 -1.29 -3.95 2.34
C PHE A 164 -0.13 -3.07 2.79
N PRO A 165 -0.01 -1.79 2.37
CA PRO A 165 1.11 -0.96 2.82
C PRO A 165 1.09 -0.70 4.34
N PHE A 166 -0.09 -0.65 4.95
CA PHE A 166 -0.19 -0.50 6.40
C PHE A 166 0.30 -1.74 7.15
N LEU A 167 -0.07 -2.94 6.69
CA LEU A 167 0.43 -4.19 7.25
C LEU A 167 1.97 -4.27 7.19
N LEU A 168 2.57 -3.86 6.07
CA LEU A 168 4.03 -3.81 5.93
C LEU A 168 4.67 -2.83 6.91
N ALA A 169 4.12 -1.62 7.04
CA ALA A 169 4.62 -0.61 7.97
C ALA A 169 4.59 -1.08 9.43
N LEU A 170 3.53 -1.79 9.84
CA LEU A 170 3.42 -2.38 11.19
C LEU A 170 4.53 -3.40 11.50
N GLN A 171 5.10 -4.06 10.48
CA GLN A 171 6.13 -5.07 10.69
C GLN A 171 7.54 -4.48 10.85
N LEU A 172 7.77 -3.22 10.45
CA LEU A 172 9.09 -2.60 10.59
C LEU A 172 9.49 -2.47 12.07
N ASP A 173 8.58 -1.96 12.89
CA ASP A 173 8.76 -1.83 14.33
C ASP A 173 7.52 -2.30 15.09
N LYS A 174 7.49 -3.60 15.41
CA LYS A 174 6.41 -4.24 16.16
C LYS A 174 6.18 -3.61 17.54
N SER A 175 7.21 -3.01 18.15
CA SER A 175 7.07 -2.39 19.48
C SER A 175 6.20 -1.12 19.44
N ARG A 176 6.09 -0.49 18.27
CA ARG A 176 5.29 0.72 18.02
C ARG A 176 4.03 0.46 17.21
N ALA A 177 3.67 -0.81 17.01
CA ALA A 177 2.47 -1.19 16.27
C ALA A 177 1.18 -0.61 16.89
N ALA A 178 1.11 -0.52 18.22
CA ALA A 178 -0.04 0.07 18.93
C ALA A 178 -0.17 1.58 18.65
N GLU A 179 0.97 2.29 18.59
CA GLU A 179 1.02 3.71 18.25
C GLU A 179 0.51 3.95 16.83
N LEU A 180 1.05 3.22 15.84
CA LEU A 180 0.56 3.29 14.46
C LEU A 180 -0.92 2.94 14.35
N SER A 181 -1.35 1.87 14.99
CA SER A 181 -2.75 1.41 14.93
C SER A 181 -3.72 2.43 15.52
N SER A 182 -3.30 3.20 16.54
CA SER A 182 -4.12 4.28 17.12
C SER A 182 -4.38 5.45 16.17
N LYS A 183 -3.56 5.59 15.13
CA LYS A 183 -3.66 6.65 14.11
C LYS A 183 -4.42 6.21 12.86
N VAL A 184 -4.91 4.97 12.85
CA VAL A 184 -5.72 4.45 11.75
C VAL A 184 -7.16 4.92 11.89
N SER A 185 -7.70 5.44 10.79
CA SER A 185 -9.12 5.76 10.67
C SER A 185 -9.64 5.36 9.29
N PRO A 186 -10.95 5.05 9.17
CA PRO A 186 -11.59 4.67 7.92
C PRO A 186 -11.85 5.90 7.03
N GLN A 187 -10.79 6.57 6.61
CA GLN A 187 -10.83 7.74 5.75
C GLN A 187 -9.84 7.62 4.60
N LYS A 188 -10.01 8.47 3.59
CA LYS A 188 -9.07 8.59 2.47
C LYS A 188 -7.87 9.43 2.91
N TYR A 189 -6.68 8.98 2.55
CA TYR A 189 -5.42 9.68 2.78
C TYR A 189 -4.84 10.10 1.42
N PRO A 190 -4.29 11.31 1.27
CA PRO A 190 -3.58 11.69 0.06
C PRO A 190 -2.29 10.87 -0.07
N ILE A 191 -1.92 10.51 -1.30
CA ILE A 191 -0.62 9.90 -1.59
C ILE A 191 0.39 11.03 -1.78
N ASN A 192 1.38 11.05 -0.88
CA ASN A 192 2.52 11.95 -0.99
C ASN A 192 3.67 11.23 -1.72
N PHE A 193 4.03 11.70 -2.90
CA PHE A 193 5.15 11.16 -3.68
C PHE A 193 6.46 11.81 -3.19
N TYR A 194 7.10 11.20 -2.20
CA TYR A 194 8.37 11.69 -1.66
C TYR A 194 9.55 11.37 -2.58
N HIS A 195 9.49 10.21 -3.24
CA HIS A 195 10.62 9.65 -3.97
C HIS A 195 10.19 8.96 -5.27
N ARG A 196 11.04 9.09 -6.27
CA ARG A 196 10.99 8.37 -7.55
C ARG A 196 11.69 7.01 -7.45
N VAL A 197 11.52 6.18 -8.48
CA VAL A 197 12.18 4.86 -8.59
C VAL A 197 13.70 4.95 -8.37
N ASP A 198 14.36 5.94 -8.99
CA ASP A 198 15.82 6.12 -8.96
C ASP A 198 16.36 6.56 -7.59
N GLU A 199 15.48 6.99 -6.68
CA GLU A 199 15.82 7.37 -5.31
C GLU A 199 15.69 6.19 -4.34
N PHE A 200 14.92 5.15 -4.68
CA PHE A 200 14.84 3.92 -3.86
C PHE A 200 16.02 3.00 -4.11
N LYS A 201 16.35 2.18 -3.10
CA LYS A 201 17.24 1.04 -3.34
C LYS A 201 16.46 -0.04 -4.08
N VAL A 202 16.78 -0.21 -5.37
CA VAL A 202 16.21 -1.25 -6.23
C VAL A 202 17.23 -2.39 -6.43
N LEU A 203 16.77 -3.63 -6.34
CA LEU A 203 17.49 -4.84 -6.71
C LEU A 203 16.71 -5.60 -7.78
N ASP A 204 17.38 -6.18 -8.75
CA ASP A 204 16.73 -7.00 -9.77
C ASP A 204 16.70 -8.48 -9.37
N TYR A 205 15.81 -9.26 -10.00
CA TYR A 205 15.72 -10.72 -9.85
C TYR A 205 17.08 -11.45 -9.93
N ASN A 206 17.96 -10.98 -10.82
CA ASN A 206 19.28 -11.57 -11.05
C ASN A 206 20.35 -11.14 -10.03
N THR A 207 20.00 -10.32 -9.05
CA THR A 207 20.92 -9.89 -7.98
C THR A 207 21.42 -11.11 -7.20
N ASP A 208 22.72 -11.15 -6.91
CA ASP A 208 23.27 -12.07 -5.92
C ASP A 208 22.93 -11.59 -4.51
N PHE A 209 21.78 -12.06 -4.00
CA PHE A 209 21.31 -11.72 -2.66
C PHE A 209 22.25 -12.21 -1.56
N SER A 210 23.02 -13.28 -1.78
CA SER A 210 23.92 -13.82 -0.75
C SER A 210 25.03 -12.82 -0.38
N SER A 211 25.57 -12.14 -1.38
CA SER A 211 26.56 -11.06 -1.20
C SER A 211 25.96 -9.72 -0.81
N ASN A 212 24.63 -9.58 -0.86
CA ASN A 212 23.91 -8.32 -0.66
C ASN A 212 22.90 -8.39 0.50
N CYS A 213 22.98 -9.38 1.38
CA CYS A 213 22.01 -9.54 2.47
C CYS A 213 21.96 -8.35 3.43
N ASN A 214 23.05 -7.62 3.61
CA ASN A 214 23.08 -6.38 4.41
C ASN A 214 22.12 -5.31 3.87
N LEU A 215 21.79 -5.35 2.57
CA LEU A 215 20.82 -4.44 1.98
C LEU A 215 19.39 -4.79 2.37
N LEU A 216 19.10 -6.05 2.73
CA LEU A 216 17.74 -6.55 3.02
C LEU A 216 17.49 -6.82 4.50
N ASN A 217 18.55 -7.10 5.27
CA ASN A 217 18.43 -7.45 6.68
C ASN A 217 17.73 -6.34 7.45
N GLU A 218 16.73 -6.74 8.23
CA GLU A 218 15.91 -5.84 9.04
C GLU A 218 15.13 -4.76 8.26
N LYS A 219 14.85 -4.99 6.97
CA LYS A 219 14.10 -4.03 6.14
C LYS A 219 12.72 -4.51 5.73
N ILE A 220 11.89 -3.57 5.26
CA ILE A 220 10.73 -3.88 4.45
C ILE A 220 11.23 -4.15 3.02
N VAL A 221 10.95 -5.33 2.50
CA VAL A 221 11.26 -5.70 1.12
C VAL A 221 9.97 -5.80 0.33
N ILE A 222 9.87 -5.11 -0.80
CA ILE A 222 8.67 -5.16 -1.66
C ILE A 222 9.07 -5.77 -3.00
N ILE A 223 8.56 -6.94 -3.29
CA ILE A 223 8.70 -7.61 -4.58
C ILE A 223 7.57 -7.15 -5.48
N GLY A 224 7.92 -6.60 -6.64
CA GLY A 224 6.93 -6.06 -7.57
C GLY A 224 7.51 -5.88 -8.97
N TYR A 225 6.67 -5.44 -9.90
CA TYR A 225 7.10 -5.10 -11.25
C TYR A 225 7.69 -3.69 -11.30
N LEU A 226 8.87 -3.53 -11.90
CA LEU A 226 9.55 -2.25 -12.17
C LEU A 226 10.19 -2.22 -13.57
N GLY A 227 9.72 -3.08 -14.49
CA GLY A 227 10.31 -3.28 -15.81
C GLY A 227 9.64 -2.46 -16.93
N PRO A 228 10.03 -2.69 -18.20
CA PRO A 228 9.56 -1.91 -19.35
C PRO A 228 8.13 -2.23 -19.81
N THR A 229 7.50 -3.31 -19.34
CA THR A 229 6.11 -3.60 -19.70
C THR A 229 5.18 -2.58 -19.03
N GLN A 230 3.99 -2.41 -19.60
CA GLN A 230 2.97 -1.50 -19.04
C GLN A 230 2.19 -2.13 -17.89
N GLU A 231 2.66 -3.25 -17.34
CA GLU A 231 2.01 -3.92 -16.23
C GLU A 231 2.25 -3.14 -14.93
N ASP A 232 1.21 -3.05 -14.09
CA ASP A 232 1.24 -2.34 -12.80
C ASP A 232 1.67 -0.85 -12.91
N ILE A 233 1.47 -0.21 -14.06
CA ILE A 233 1.66 1.24 -14.22
C ILE A 233 0.35 1.97 -13.93
N PHE A 234 0.41 2.96 -13.04
CA PHE A 234 -0.71 3.81 -12.67
C PHE A 234 -0.51 5.22 -13.18
N GLN A 235 -1.60 5.89 -13.55
CA GLN A 235 -1.59 7.33 -13.73
C GLN A 235 -1.48 8.01 -12.36
N THR A 236 -0.66 9.04 -12.27
CA THR A 236 -0.36 9.76 -11.02
C THR A 236 -0.35 11.27 -11.24
N PRO A 237 -0.60 12.08 -10.20
CA PRO A 237 -0.42 13.52 -10.29
C PRO A 237 1.04 13.84 -10.67
N VAL A 238 1.21 14.76 -11.62
CA VAL A 238 2.54 15.28 -11.95
C VAL A 238 3.01 16.17 -10.80
N THR A 239 4.14 15.82 -10.21
CA THR A 239 4.80 16.60 -9.15
C THR A 239 6.29 16.69 -9.44
N GLU A 240 7.07 17.38 -8.60
CA GLU A 240 8.54 17.35 -8.71
C GLU A 240 9.11 15.92 -8.60
N LYS A 241 8.41 15.06 -7.86
CA LYS A 241 8.84 13.70 -7.48
C LYS A 241 8.00 12.58 -8.12
N SER A 242 7.08 12.93 -9.02
CA SER A 242 6.26 11.96 -9.75
C SER A 242 6.00 12.43 -11.18
N SER A 243 6.15 11.52 -12.13
CA SER A 243 5.65 11.69 -13.49
C SER A 243 4.13 11.52 -13.55
N ASP A 244 3.56 11.68 -14.75
CA ASP A 244 2.17 11.35 -15.06
C ASP A 244 1.86 9.85 -14.90
N LYS A 245 2.90 9.01 -14.86
CA LYS A 245 2.82 7.57 -14.64
C LYS A 245 3.93 7.06 -13.74
N THR A 246 3.64 6.05 -12.92
CA THR A 246 4.65 5.32 -12.14
C THR A 246 4.20 3.89 -11.82
N TYR A 247 5.11 3.06 -11.33
CA TYR A 247 4.82 1.68 -10.94
C TYR A 247 4.07 1.60 -9.61
N GLY A 248 3.08 0.71 -9.50
CA GLY A 248 2.32 0.47 -8.28
C GLY A 248 3.21 0.16 -7.09
N THR A 249 4.28 -0.61 -7.31
CA THR A 249 5.34 -0.89 -6.31
C THR A 249 5.94 0.39 -5.70
N VAL A 250 6.16 1.43 -6.50
CA VAL A 250 6.74 2.72 -6.06
C VAL A 250 5.70 3.54 -5.30
N ILE A 251 4.44 3.49 -5.74
CA ILE A 251 3.32 4.12 -5.02
C ILE A 251 3.20 3.52 -3.62
N LEU A 252 3.19 2.19 -3.52
CA LEU A 252 3.11 1.47 -2.24
C LEU A 252 4.29 1.82 -1.33
N ALA A 253 5.51 1.93 -1.86
CA ALA A 253 6.69 2.34 -1.10
C ALA A 253 6.54 3.77 -0.52
N ASN A 254 6.06 4.72 -1.32
CA ASN A 254 5.80 6.08 -0.85
C ASN A 254 4.68 6.12 0.21
N ILE A 255 3.63 5.32 0.06
CA ILE A 255 2.57 5.19 1.07
C ILE A 255 3.13 4.64 2.39
N ILE A 256 4.01 3.64 2.34
CA ILE A 256 4.65 3.11 3.55
C ILE A 256 5.48 4.21 4.23
N LEU A 257 6.22 5.02 3.48
CA LEU A 257 6.96 6.15 4.05
C LEU A 257 6.03 7.18 4.73
N ASP A 258 4.88 7.49 4.11
CA ASP A 258 3.84 8.35 4.69
C ASP A 258 3.35 7.79 6.03
N ILE A 259 2.97 6.51 6.07
CA ILE A 259 2.51 5.82 7.28
C ILE A 259 3.61 5.84 8.35
N LEU A 260 4.86 5.60 7.97
CA LEU A 260 5.97 5.58 8.93
C LEU A 260 6.28 6.98 9.50
N LYS A 261 5.87 8.09 8.87
CA LYS A 261 6.07 9.42 9.47
C LYS A 261 5.31 9.60 10.77
N ASP A 262 4.22 8.87 10.93
CA ASP A 262 3.43 8.88 12.15
C ASP A 262 4.21 8.31 13.36
N LEU A 263 5.40 7.76 13.15
CA LEU A 263 6.28 7.33 14.23
C LEU A 263 7.34 8.39 14.62
N ASN A 264 7.29 9.61 14.08
CA ASN A 264 8.25 10.66 14.41
C ASN A 264 7.65 11.75 15.30
#